data_AF-A0A150PNE2-F1
#
_entry.id   AF-A0A150PNE2-F1
#
_cell.length_a   1.000
_cell.length_b   1.000
_cell.length_c   1.000
_cell.angle_alpha   90.00
_cell.angle_beta   90.00
_cell.angle_gamma   90.00
#
_symmetry.space_group_name_H-M   'P 1'
#
loop_
_entity.id
_entity.type
_entity.pdbx_description
1 polymer ?
#
loop_
_entity_poly.entity_id
_entity_poly.type
_entity_poly.pdbx_seq_one_letter_code
_entity_poly.pdbx_strand_id
1 'polypeptide(L)'
;GGELPARCALPQEVGPCDAAIRSYWHDPSTGVCVPFIYGGCEGNENRFESLAACQAACQGGAPDMDICAAPGDCVLASPRCCASCDPVDASAFIAIHRDATDDYWASTGCGDVACTPCWPVDEADTTSQYFTAACESGRCVVLDVRESPLTECTKDADCALRDGVGCCEGCDGKGIVALNKSADLRALVCPEGFGACPPCAPVYPEGMTAVCSEGRCKPQAAATP
;
A
#
# COMPACT_ATOMS: atom_id res chain seq x y z
N GLY A 1 -20.60 -15.66 -7.98
CA GLY A 1 -20.42 -14.79 -6.81
C GLY A 1 -21.57 -15.02 -5.86
N GLY A 2 -21.31 -15.04 -4.55
CA GLY A 2 -22.35 -14.94 -3.54
C GLY A 2 -22.97 -13.54 -3.50
N GLU A 3 -24.06 -13.37 -2.78
CA GLU A 3 -24.73 -12.08 -2.57
C GLU A 3 -24.01 -11.27 -1.48
N LEU A 4 -23.86 -9.96 -1.69
CA LEU A 4 -23.20 -9.06 -0.74
C LEU A 4 -23.99 -9.03 0.57
N PRO A 5 -23.36 -9.29 1.74
CA PRO A 5 -24.04 -9.19 3.02
C PRO A 5 -24.65 -7.79 3.22
N ALA A 6 -25.91 -7.72 3.67
CA ALA A 6 -26.65 -6.46 3.76
C ALA A 6 -25.93 -5.36 4.57
N ARG A 7 -25.20 -5.74 5.64
CA ARG A 7 -24.39 -4.79 6.42
C ARG A 7 -23.31 -4.11 5.58
N CYS A 8 -22.73 -4.79 4.59
CA CYS A 8 -21.67 -4.26 3.73
C CYS A 8 -22.19 -3.26 2.68
N ALA A 9 -23.51 -3.16 2.53
CA ALA A 9 -24.15 -2.18 1.67
C ALA A 9 -24.60 -0.91 2.43
N LEU A 10 -24.43 -0.86 3.76
CA LEU A 10 -24.76 0.32 4.55
C LEU A 10 -23.77 1.45 4.26
N PRO A 11 -24.18 2.72 4.36
CA PRO A 11 -23.27 3.84 4.16
C PRO A 11 -22.21 3.89 5.26
N GLN A 12 -21.11 4.59 4.98
CA GLN A 12 -20.15 4.96 6.01
C GLN A 12 -20.80 5.87 7.08
N GLU A 13 -20.62 5.54 8.36
CA GLU A 13 -21.11 6.37 9.46
C GLU A 13 -20.03 6.66 10.51
N VAL A 14 -19.65 7.93 10.64
CA VAL A 14 -18.69 8.43 11.64
C VAL A 14 -19.30 8.42 13.05
N GLY A 15 -20.59 8.70 13.18
CA GLY A 15 -21.25 8.91 14.47
C GLY A 15 -21.02 10.33 15.03
N PRO A 16 -21.73 10.71 16.11
CA PRO A 16 -21.72 12.08 16.63
C PRO A 16 -20.61 12.37 17.65
N CYS A 17 -19.83 11.36 18.06
CA CYS A 17 -18.74 11.54 19.02
C CYS A 17 -17.44 12.00 18.33
N ASP A 18 -16.52 12.56 19.13
CA ASP A 18 -15.29 13.23 18.65
C ASP A 18 -14.00 12.39 18.84
N ALA A 19 -14.10 11.08 19.07
CA ALA A 19 -12.92 10.22 19.10
C ALA A 19 -12.34 10.03 17.70
N ALA A 20 -11.03 9.85 17.60
CA ALA A 20 -10.35 9.57 16.34
C ALA A 20 -9.97 8.09 16.25
N ILE A 21 -10.97 7.21 16.05
CA ILE A 21 -10.73 5.76 15.99
C ILE A 21 -10.59 5.33 14.54
N ARG A 22 -9.41 4.83 14.16
CA ARG A 22 -9.21 4.25 12.84
C ARG A 22 -10.08 3.00 12.69
N SER A 23 -10.85 2.93 11.61
CA SER A 23 -11.72 1.81 11.28
C SER A 23 -11.78 1.65 9.76
N TYR A 24 -12.42 0.59 9.30
CA TYR A 24 -12.58 0.27 7.88
C TYR A 24 -14.06 0.09 7.58
N TRP A 25 -14.49 0.52 6.41
CA TRP A 25 -15.84 0.29 5.90
C TRP A 25 -15.75 -0.25 4.49
N HIS A 26 -16.75 -1.02 4.06
CA HIS A 26 -16.84 -1.51 2.69
C HIS A 26 -17.59 -0.49 1.82
N ASP A 27 -16.93 -0.01 0.78
CA ASP A 27 -17.58 0.86 -0.22
C ASP A 27 -18.28 0.02 -1.28
N PRO A 28 -19.63 -0.07 -1.28
CA PRO A 28 -20.36 -0.91 -2.24
C PRO A 28 -20.28 -0.39 -3.68
N SER A 29 -19.80 0.83 -3.92
CA SER A 29 -19.62 1.37 -5.27
C SER A 29 -18.36 0.83 -5.97
N THR A 30 -17.39 0.35 -5.19
CA THR A 30 -16.11 -0.19 -5.68
C THR A 30 -15.88 -1.65 -5.26
N GLY A 31 -16.57 -2.11 -4.21
CA GLY A 31 -16.32 -3.39 -3.55
C GLY A 31 -15.03 -3.40 -2.71
N VAL A 32 -14.45 -2.22 -2.47
CA VAL A 32 -13.17 -2.07 -1.77
C VAL A 32 -13.40 -1.65 -0.33
N CYS A 33 -12.63 -2.24 0.59
CA CYS A 33 -12.59 -1.83 1.97
C CYS A 33 -11.66 -0.63 2.15
N VAL A 34 -12.19 0.48 2.68
CA VAL A 34 -11.50 1.77 2.75
C VAL A 34 -11.35 2.22 4.22
N PRO A 35 -10.18 2.76 4.63
CA PRO A 35 -10.00 3.27 5.98
C PRO A 35 -10.78 4.57 6.21
N PHE A 36 -11.28 4.76 7.43
CA PHE A 36 -11.92 5.98 7.89
C PHE A 36 -11.77 6.23 9.39
N ILE A 37 -12.22 7.39 9.84
CA ILE A 37 -12.24 7.77 11.25
C ILE A 37 -13.66 7.62 11.79
N TYR A 38 -13.82 6.72 12.76
CA TYR A 38 -15.03 6.54 13.54
C TYR A 38 -14.96 7.40 14.81
N GLY A 39 -16.04 8.13 15.08
CA GLY A 39 -16.20 9.06 16.18
C GLY A 39 -16.25 8.42 17.56
N GLY A 40 -16.38 7.10 17.66
CA GLY A 40 -16.35 6.35 18.91
C GLY A 40 -17.71 6.06 19.56
N CYS A 41 -18.81 6.56 19.00
CA CYS A 41 -20.15 6.14 19.40
C CYS A 41 -21.12 6.09 18.22
N GLU A 42 -22.20 5.31 18.38
CA GLU A 42 -23.22 5.06 17.35
C GLU A 42 -22.63 4.49 16.04
N GLY A 43 -23.13 4.94 14.89
CA GLY A 43 -22.82 4.39 13.58
C GLY A 43 -23.56 3.08 13.30
N ASN A 44 -23.07 2.33 12.31
CA ASN A 44 -23.70 1.11 11.83
C ASN A 44 -22.73 -0.08 11.75
N GLU A 45 -23.22 -1.21 11.23
CA GLU A 45 -22.48 -2.48 11.14
C GLU A 45 -21.46 -2.54 9.98
N ASN A 46 -21.44 -1.56 9.07
CA ASN A 46 -20.39 -1.45 8.03
C ASN A 46 -19.14 -0.79 8.60
N ARG A 47 -18.64 -1.33 9.70
CA ARG A 47 -17.47 -0.83 10.41
C ARG A 47 -16.68 -1.99 10.98
N PHE A 48 -15.40 -2.05 10.62
CA PHE A 48 -14.48 -3.11 10.97
C PHE A 48 -13.22 -2.53 11.58
N GLU A 49 -12.61 -3.25 12.52
CA GLU A 49 -11.40 -2.82 13.22
C GLU A 49 -10.14 -2.95 12.34
N SER A 50 -10.18 -3.79 11.31
CA SER A 50 -9.07 -4.03 10.40
C SER A 50 -9.54 -4.22 8.95
N LEU A 51 -8.62 -3.96 8.01
CA LEU A 51 -8.84 -4.19 6.58
C LEU A 51 -9.21 -5.65 6.32
N ALA A 52 -8.45 -6.58 6.89
CA ALA A 52 -8.69 -8.02 6.76
C ALA A 52 -10.08 -8.43 7.28
N ALA A 53 -10.54 -7.85 8.40
CA ALA A 53 -11.88 -8.13 8.91
C ALA A 53 -12.98 -7.63 7.96
N CYS A 54 -12.80 -6.45 7.36
CA CYS A 54 -13.70 -5.92 6.34
C CYS A 54 -13.73 -6.82 5.09
N GLN A 55 -12.57 -7.16 4.53
CA GLN A 55 -12.46 -8.00 3.33
C GLN A 55 -12.96 -9.42 3.55
N ALA A 56 -12.85 -9.97 4.77
CA ALA A 56 -13.43 -11.26 5.13
C ALA A 56 -14.96 -11.18 5.27
N ALA A 57 -15.47 -10.07 5.80
CA ALA A 57 -16.89 -9.90 6.06
C ALA A 57 -17.71 -9.47 4.85
N CYS A 58 -17.08 -8.78 3.88
CA CYS A 58 -17.71 -8.15 2.74
C CYS A 58 -17.15 -8.73 1.44
N GLN A 59 -17.68 -9.89 1.08
CA GLN A 59 -17.32 -10.65 -0.13
C GLN A 59 -18.56 -10.99 -0.91
N GLY A 60 -18.40 -11.08 -2.23
CA GLY A 60 -19.49 -11.39 -3.13
C GLY A 60 -20.29 -10.13 -3.43
N GLY A 61 -20.26 -9.70 -4.67
CA GLY A 61 -20.84 -8.43 -5.09
C GLY A 61 -20.22 -8.02 -6.42
N ALA A 62 -20.78 -6.99 -7.03
CA ALA A 62 -20.12 -6.31 -8.14
C ALA A 62 -20.43 -4.81 -8.03
N PRO A 63 -19.43 -3.94 -8.24
CA PRO A 63 -18.03 -4.28 -8.55
C PRO A 63 -17.25 -4.77 -7.31
N ASP A 64 -16.26 -5.64 -7.52
CA ASP A 64 -15.29 -6.11 -6.51
C ASP A 64 -13.87 -5.82 -7.04
N MET A 65 -13.47 -4.54 -7.00
CA MET A 65 -12.27 -4.02 -7.68
C MET A 65 -10.93 -4.45 -7.05
N ASP A 66 -10.95 -5.12 -5.89
CA ASP A 66 -9.77 -5.63 -5.19
C ASP A 66 -9.58 -7.15 -5.37
N ILE A 67 -10.35 -7.84 -6.22
CA ILE A 67 -10.09 -9.27 -6.51
C ILE A 67 -8.81 -9.42 -7.34
N CYS A 68 -7.97 -10.38 -6.98
CA CYS A 68 -6.74 -10.73 -7.71
C CYS A 68 -6.56 -12.23 -7.84
N ALA A 69 -5.78 -12.66 -8.85
CA ALA A 69 -5.42 -14.06 -9.08
C ALA A 69 -3.92 -14.32 -8.98
N ALA A 70 -3.10 -13.32 -9.30
CA ALA A 70 -1.64 -13.38 -9.28
C ALA A 70 -1.06 -12.20 -8.46
N PRO A 71 0.16 -12.34 -7.92
CA PRO A 71 0.76 -11.30 -7.09
C PRO A 71 0.85 -9.92 -7.78
N GLY A 72 1.24 -9.90 -9.06
CA GLY A 72 1.41 -8.66 -9.85
C GLY A 72 0.12 -7.98 -10.32
N ASP A 73 -1.03 -8.57 -10.01
CA ASP A 73 -2.35 -8.02 -10.36
C ASP A 73 -2.68 -6.77 -9.55
N CYS A 74 -2.04 -6.57 -8.40
CA CYS A 74 -2.41 -5.50 -7.48
C CYS A 74 -1.55 -4.24 -7.69
N VAL A 75 -2.19 -3.09 -7.51
CA VAL A 75 -1.54 -1.78 -7.47
C VAL A 75 -2.06 -0.97 -6.30
N LEU A 76 -1.24 -0.04 -5.80
CA LEU A 76 -1.69 0.93 -4.81
C LEU A 76 -2.53 2.03 -5.47
N ALA A 77 -3.58 2.43 -4.77
CA ALA A 77 -4.36 3.63 -5.07
C ALA A 77 -4.57 4.44 -3.78
N SER A 78 -4.98 5.70 -3.91
CA SER A 78 -5.33 6.52 -2.76
C SER A 78 -6.83 6.42 -2.48
N PRO A 79 -7.28 6.28 -1.22
CA PRO A 79 -8.70 6.28 -0.86
C PRO A 79 -9.37 7.65 -1.02
N ARG A 80 -8.63 8.67 -1.48
CA ARG A 80 -9.08 10.05 -1.68
C ARG A 80 -8.53 10.57 -3.00
N CYS A 81 -9.11 11.64 -3.53
CA CYS A 81 -8.68 12.23 -4.80
C CYS A 81 -7.23 12.70 -4.84
N CYS A 82 -6.68 13.09 -3.69
CA CYS A 82 -5.29 13.45 -3.56
C CYS A 82 -4.59 12.47 -2.63
N ALA A 83 -3.43 11.99 -3.08
CA ALA A 83 -2.53 11.23 -2.24
C ALA A 83 -2.09 12.06 -1.03
N SER A 84 -1.79 11.37 0.07
CA SER A 84 -1.16 11.99 1.23
C SER A 84 0.32 12.25 0.95
N CYS A 85 0.83 13.39 1.43
CA CYS A 85 2.25 13.68 1.37
C CYS A 85 2.99 12.89 2.45
N ASP A 86 4.25 12.52 2.16
CA ASP A 86 5.13 11.89 3.13
C ASP A 86 5.36 12.76 4.38
N PRO A 87 5.60 12.13 5.55
CA PRO A 87 5.50 10.70 5.84
C PRO A 87 4.04 10.23 5.99
N VAL A 88 3.74 9.03 5.51
CA VAL A 88 2.43 8.38 5.59
C VAL A 88 2.50 6.97 6.19
N ASP A 89 1.36 6.43 6.60
CA ASP A 89 1.20 5.03 6.99
C ASP A 89 0.31 4.27 6.00
N ALA A 90 0.19 2.95 6.16
CA ALA A 90 -0.56 2.07 5.25
C ALA A 90 -1.99 2.54 4.94
N SER A 91 -2.64 3.27 5.86
CA SER A 91 -4.01 3.78 5.67
C SER A 91 -4.12 4.94 4.67
N ALA A 92 -3.00 5.51 4.24
CA ALA A 92 -2.97 6.45 3.13
C ALA A 92 -3.19 5.77 1.76
N PHE A 93 -3.18 4.44 1.74
CA PHE A 93 -3.34 3.62 0.55
C PHE A 93 -4.49 2.64 0.68
N ILE A 94 -4.96 2.22 -0.46
CA ILE A 94 -5.72 0.99 -0.68
C ILE A 94 -4.99 0.19 -1.77
N ALA A 95 -5.34 -1.09 -1.89
CA ALA A 95 -4.84 -1.92 -2.98
C ALA A 95 -6.03 -2.38 -3.83
N ILE A 96 -5.91 -2.18 -5.14
CA ILE A 96 -6.93 -2.55 -6.12
C ILE A 96 -6.29 -3.38 -7.23
N HIS A 97 -7.12 -4.09 -7.98
CA HIS A 97 -6.68 -4.75 -9.19
C HIS A 97 -6.21 -3.70 -10.22
N ARG A 98 -5.10 -3.99 -10.89
CA ARG A 98 -4.45 -3.14 -11.88
C ARG A 98 -5.42 -2.71 -12.97
N ASP A 99 -6.19 -3.66 -13.49
CA ASP A 99 -7.15 -3.41 -14.57
C ASP A 99 -8.41 -2.65 -14.10
N ALA A 100 -8.62 -2.53 -12.78
CA ALA A 100 -9.72 -1.75 -12.21
C ALA A 100 -9.32 -0.29 -11.90
N THR A 101 -8.08 0.12 -12.19
CA THR A 101 -7.57 1.45 -11.83
C THR A 101 -8.41 2.57 -12.41
N ASP A 102 -8.73 2.52 -13.70
CA ASP A 102 -9.52 3.56 -14.36
C ASP A 102 -10.96 3.63 -13.82
N ASP A 103 -11.58 2.47 -13.60
CA ASP A 103 -12.93 2.37 -13.04
C ASP A 103 -13.00 2.88 -11.60
N TYR A 104 -11.98 2.58 -10.80
CA TYR A 104 -11.85 3.09 -9.43
C TYR A 104 -11.75 4.62 -9.41
N TRP A 105 -10.88 5.20 -10.24
CA TRP A 105 -10.76 6.66 -10.30
C TRP A 105 -12.01 7.34 -10.86
N ALA A 106 -12.75 6.67 -11.76
CA ALA A 106 -14.05 7.15 -12.22
C ALA A 106 -15.11 7.10 -11.11
N SER A 107 -15.13 6.05 -10.27
CA SER A 107 -16.13 5.90 -9.20
C SER A 107 -15.92 6.87 -8.04
N THR A 108 -14.66 7.22 -7.74
CA THR A 108 -14.33 8.20 -6.68
C THR A 108 -14.81 9.62 -7.00
N GLY A 109 -15.18 9.90 -8.27
CA GLY A 109 -15.68 11.22 -8.68
C GLY A 109 -14.61 12.32 -8.66
N CYS A 110 -13.33 11.93 -8.69
CA CYS A 110 -12.22 12.85 -8.49
C CYS A 110 -11.94 13.79 -9.67
N GLY A 111 -12.51 13.53 -10.85
CA GLY A 111 -12.44 14.43 -12.02
C GLY A 111 -11.06 15.06 -12.22
N ASP A 112 -11.04 16.37 -12.51
CA ASP A 112 -9.82 17.17 -12.63
C ASP A 112 -9.51 17.93 -11.32
N VAL A 113 -9.38 17.23 -10.20
CA VAL A 113 -8.98 17.86 -8.93
C VAL A 113 -7.49 18.24 -8.97
N ALA A 114 -7.20 19.53 -8.80
CA ALA A 114 -5.84 20.01 -8.63
C ALA A 114 -5.37 19.74 -7.18
N CYS A 115 -4.45 18.80 -7.01
CA CYS A 115 -3.85 18.51 -5.71
C CYS A 115 -2.74 19.52 -5.36
N THR A 116 -2.67 19.88 -4.08
CA THR A 116 -1.59 20.73 -3.55
C THR A 116 -0.25 19.98 -3.68
N PRO A 117 0.83 20.64 -4.16
CA PRO A 117 2.15 20.03 -4.18
C PRO A 117 2.62 19.64 -2.78
N CYS A 118 3.29 18.51 -2.66
CA CYS A 118 3.88 18.08 -1.40
C CYS A 118 5.11 18.91 -1.04
N TRP A 119 5.30 19.12 0.26
CA TRP A 119 6.55 19.65 0.78
C TRP A 119 7.67 18.63 0.60
N PRO A 120 8.92 19.04 0.29
CA PRO A 120 10.05 18.12 0.23
C PRO A 120 10.27 17.42 1.57
N VAL A 121 10.34 16.09 1.55
CA VAL A 121 10.70 15.28 2.72
C VAL A 121 12.10 14.74 2.50
N ASP A 122 12.90 14.71 3.56
CA ASP A 122 14.22 14.13 3.50
C ASP A 122 14.13 12.62 3.27
N GLU A 123 15.07 12.07 2.51
CA GLU A 123 15.07 10.65 2.12
C GLU A 123 15.04 9.72 3.34
N ALA A 124 15.68 10.12 4.44
CA ALA A 124 15.70 9.36 5.70
C ALA A 124 14.33 9.33 6.42
N ASP A 125 13.45 10.30 6.14
CA ASP A 125 12.13 10.46 6.75
C ASP A 125 10.99 9.97 5.84
N THR A 126 11.31 9.60 4.60
CA THR A 126 10.29 9.18 3.62
C THR A 126 9.81 7.76 3.95
N THR A 127 8.49 7.58 4.08
CA THR A 127 7.90 6.31 4.51
C THR A 127 6.97 5.68 3.48
N SER A 128 6.44 6.46 2.54
CA SER A 128 5.57 5.98 1.45
C SER A 128 6.24 4.88 0.62
N GLN A 129 7.56 4.96 0.42
CA GLN A 129 8.36 4.00 -0.36
C GLN A 129 8.32 2.56 0.16
N TYR A 130 7.88 2.35 1.41
CA TYR A 130 7.81 1.02 2.01
C TYR A 130 6.48 0.31 1.75
N PHE A 131 5.52 0.98 1.13
CA PHE A 131 4.22 0.38 0.82
C PHE A 131 4.16 -0.07 -0.64
N THR A 132 3.66 -1.30 -0.84
CA THR A 132 3.32 -1.83 -2.16
C THR A 132 2.00 -2.59 -2.08
N ALA A 133 1.53 -3.13 -3.20
CA ALA A 133 0.34 -3.96 -3.23
C ALA A 133 0.72 -5.43 -3.47
N ALA A 134 -0.02 -6.34 -2.83
CA ALA A 134 0.15 -7.78 -3.00
C ALA A 134 -1.20 -8.47 -3.11
N CYS A 135 -1.22 -9.62 -3.80
CA CYS A 135 -2.37 -10.50 -3.81
C CYS A 135 -2.31 -11.48 -2.64
N GLU A 136 -3.18 -11.30 -1.65
CA GLU A 136 -3.29 -12.20 -0.49
C GLU A 136 -4.68 -12.82 -0.44
N SER A 137 -4.74 -14.15 -0.46
CA SER A 137 -6.01 -14.90 -0.41
C SER A 137 -7.04 -14.47 -1.47
N GLY A 138 -6.57 -14.08 -2.66
CA GLY A 138 -7.41 -13.64 -3.78
C GLY A 138 -7.92 -12.19 -3.66
N ARG A 139 -7.37 -11.40 -2.73
CA ARG A 139 -7.67 -9.98 -2.58
C ARG A 139 -6.39 -9.15 -2.57
N CYS A 140 -6.46 -7.98 -3.20
CA CYS A 140 -5.41 -7.00 -3.15
C CYS A 140 -5.35 -6.39 -1.75
N VAL A 141 -4.15 -6.40 -1.16
CA VAL A 141 -3.87 -5.80 0.15
C VAL A 141 -2.68 -4.87 0.05
N VAL A 142 -2.68 -3.86 0.92
CA VAL A 142 -1.52 -2.98 1.12
C VAL A 142 -0.49 -3.75 1.94
N LEU A 143 0.70 -3.89 1.39
CA LEU A 143 1.84 -4.55 2.01
C LEU A 143 2.85 -3.50 2.49
N ASP A 144 3.15 -3.50 3.79
CA ASP A 144 4.33 -2.82 4.33
C ASP A 144 5.54 -3.75 4.23
N VAL A 145 6.50 -3.42 3.35
CA VAL A 145 7.65 -4.30 3.12
C VAL A 145 8.55 -4.43 4.36
N ARG A 146 8.53 -3.45 5.28
CA ARG A 146 9.33 -3.45 6.52
C ARG A 146 8.89 -4.56 7.48
N GLU A 147 7.62 -4.93 7.41
CA GLU A 147 7.03 -5.97 8.25
C GLU A 147 6.99 -7.33 7.52
N SER A 148 7.20 -7.33 6.20
CA SER A 148 7.17 -8.52 5.35
C SER A 148 8.47 -9.33 5.35
N PRO A 149 8.45 -10.62 4.95
CA PRO A 149 9.66 -11.43 4.78
C PRO A 149 10.72 -10.84 3.82
N LEU A 150 10.33 -9.87 2.98
CA LEU A 150 11.24 -9.21 2.04
C LEU A 150 12.42 -8.51 2.71
N THR A 151 12.28 -8.16 3.99
CA THR A 151 13.30 -7.48 4.77
C THR A 151 13.97 -8.38 5.80
N GLU A 152 13.58 -9.63 5.99
CA GLU A 152 14.22 -10.49 7.00
C GLU A 152 15.71 -10.68 6.72
N CYS A 153 16.56 -10.64 7.75
CA CYS A 153 18.00 -10.81 7.57
C CYS A 153 18.69 -11.36 8.83
N THR A 154 19.91 -11.86 8.66
CA THR A 154 20.77 -12.29 9.78
C THR A 154 22.04 -11.47 9.90
N LYS A 155 22.49 -10.85 8.80
CA LYS A 155 23.71 -10.03 8.72
C LYS A 155 23.58 -9.02 7.58
N ASP A 156 24.36 -7.95 7.63
CA ASP A 156 24.34 -6.87 6.61
C ASP A 156 24.55 -7.39 5.19
N ALA A 157 25.36 -8.44 5.03
CA ALA A 157 25.63 -9.06 3.73
C ALA A 157 24.38 -9.67 3.06
N ASP A 158 23.31 -9.94 3.82
CA ASP A 158 22.04 -10.43 3.28
C ASP A 158 21.24 -9.29 2.63
N CYS A 159 21.52 -8.04 2.97
CA CYS A 159 20.74 -6.87 2.56
C CYS A 159 21.34 -6.16 1.34
N ALA A 160 20.48 -5.65 0.47
CA ALA A 160 20.83 -4.78 -0.64
C ALA A 160 19.92 -3.55 -0.66
N LEU A 161 20.49 -2.40 -1.00
CA LEU A 161 19.70 -1.21 -1.33
C LEU A 161 18.95 -1.45 -2.64
N ARG A 162 17.81 -0.78 -2.74
CA ARG A 162 16.98 -0.74 -3.94
C ARG A 162 16.26 0.61 -4.00
N ASP A 163 16.11 1.13 -5.20
CA ASP A 163 15.31 2.32 -5.47
C ASP A 163 13.83 1.93 -5.64
N GLY A 164 13.07 2.02 -4.54
CA GLY A 164 11.65 1.70 -4.47
C GLY A 164 11.28 0.20 -4.37
N VAL A 165 9.99 -0.04 -4.12
CA VAL A 165 9.38 -1.39 -3.97
C VAL A 165 8.53 -1.80 -5.18
N GLY A 166 8.65 -1.06 -6.27
CA GLY A 166 7.97 -1.38 -7.53
C GLY A 166 8.61 -2.57 -8.26
N CYS A 167 7.95 -3.03 -9.33
CA CYS A 167 8.46 -4.12 -10.18
C CYS A 167 9.85 -3.82 -10.74
N CYS A 168 10.06 -2.58 -11.18
CA CYS A 168 11.37 -2.05 -11.54
C CYS A 168 11.79 -0.98 -10.56
N GLU A 169 13.10 -0.71 -10.54
CA GLU A 169 13.65 0.39 -9.76
C GLU A 169 13.29 1.74 -10.39
N GLY A 170 13.07 2.77 -9.56
CA GLY A 170 12.70 4.12 -10.00
C GLY A 170 13.83 4.85 -10.74
N CYS A 171 15.08 4.51 -10.43
CA CYS A 171 16.29 5.07 -11.00
C CYS A 171 16.45 6.59 -10.81
N ASP A 172 15.75 7.17 -9.84
CA ASP A 172 15.82 8.61 -9.51
C ASP A 172 16.61 8.87 -8.21
N GLY A 173 17.04 7.79 -7.53
CA GLY A 173 17.81 7.86 -6.29
C GLY A 173 16.97 8.25 -5.08
N LYS A 174 15.64 8.17 -5.17
CA LYS A 174 14.70 8.49 -4.10
C LYS A 174 13.91 7.25 -3.68
N GLY A 175 13.30 7.31 -2.51
CA GLY A 175 12.47 6.21 -2.03
C GLY A 175 13.28 4.93 -1.80
N ILE A 176 14.51 5.08 -1.33
CA ILE A 176 15.48 4.01 -1.14
C ILE A 176 15.02 3.11 0.00
N VAL A 177 14.99 1.82 -0.29
CA VAL A 177 14.70 0.76 0.66
C VAL A 177 15.89 -0.19 0.77
N ALA A 178 15.90 -1.01 1.81
CA ALA A 178 16.82 -2.13 1.94
C ALA A 178 16.02 -3.43 2.02
N LEU A 179 16.30 -4.37 1.13
CA LEU A 179 15.63 -5.66 1.06
C LEU A 179 16.64 -6.80 1.18
N ASN A 180 16.18 -7.98 1.57
CA ASN A 180 16.98 -9.19 1.50
C ASN A 180 17.26 -9.55 0.03
N LYS A 181 18.51 -9.83 -0.30
CA LYS A 181 18.97 -10.22 -1.65
C LYS A 181 18.32 -11.50 -2.18
N SER A 182 17.86 -12.36 -1.29
CA SER A 182 17.21 -13.63 -1.60
C SER A 182 15.69 -13.49 -1.73
N ALA A 183 15.13 -12.34 -1.35
CA ALA A 183 13.70 -12.09 -1.48
C ALA A 183 13.32 -11.83 -2.94
N ASP A 184 12.23 -12.45 -3.39
CA ASP A 184 11.71 -12.27 -4.74
C ASP A 184 10.60 -11.22 -4.75
N LEU A 185 10.98 -9.94 -4.61
CA LEU A 185 10.05 -8.82 -4.74
C LEU A 185 9.38 -8.83 -6.12
N ARG A 186 10.12 -9.19 -7.19
CA ARG A 186 9.60 -9.14 -8.55
C ARG A 186 8.45 -10.11 -8.75
N ALA A 187 8.56 -11.33 -8.24
CA ALA A 187 7.45 -12.28 -8.28
C ALA A 187 6.20 -11.78 -7.54
N LEU A 188 6.37 -10.88 -6.57
CA LEU A 188 5.27 -10.30 -5.80
C LEU A 188 4.58 -9.14 -6.51
N VAL A 189 5.31 -8.26 -7.19
CA VAL A 189 4.77 -6.97 -7.67
C VAL A 189 4.79 -6.82 -9.19
N CYS A 190 5.48 -7.71 -9.92
CA CYS A 190 5.50 -7.69 -11.38
C CYS A 190 4.33 -8.50 -11.96
N PRO A 191 3.63 -7.96 -12.98
CA PRO A 191 2.61 -8.71 -13.71
C PRO A 191 3.13 -10.02 -14.29
N GLU A 192 2.23 -10.98 -14.51
CA GLU A 192 2.58 -12.21 -15.23
C GLU A 192 3.08 -11.87 -16.64
N GLY A 193 4.13 -12.57 -17.09
CA GLY A 193 4.75 -12.30 -18.40
C GLY A 193 5.50 -10.97 -18.49
N PHE A 194 5.71 -10.27 -17.37
CA PHE A 194 6.54 -9.06 -17.35
C PHE A 194 7.95 -9.36 -17.87
N GLY A 195 8.41 -8.51 -18.78
CA GLY A 195 9.71 -8.65 -19.43
C GLY A 195 10.90 -8.24 -18.56
N ALA A 196 11.92 -7.70 -19.21
CA ALA A 196 13.06 -7.11 -18.51
C ALA A 196 12.73 -5.68 -18.07
N CYS A 197 13.20 -5.31 -16.88
CA CYS A 197 13.23 -3.91 -16.50
C CYS A 197 14.18 -3.13 -17.44
N PRO A 198 13.89 -1.85 -17.72
CA PRO A 198 14.84 -0.97 -18.36
C PRO A 198 16.18 -0.98 -17.60
N PRO A 199 17.32 -0.81 -18.30
CA PRO A 199 18.61 -0.72 -17.63
C PRO A 199 18.59 0.44 -16.64
N CYS A 200 18.83 0.12 -15.38
CA CYS A 200 18.87 1.05 -14.27
C CYS A 200 20.27 1.01 -13.66
N ALA A 201 20.86 2.18 -13.42
CA ALA A 201 22.02 2.33 -12.57
C ALA A 201 21.57 3.20 -11.38
N PRO A 202 20.91 2.60 -10.37
CA PRO A 202 20.40 3.35 -9.24
C PRO A 202 21.56 4.07 -8.55
N VAL A 203 21.40 5.39 -8.36
CA VAL A 203 22.39 6.21 -7.66
C VAL A 203 21.90 6.36 -6.24
N TYR A 204 22.48 5.58 -5.33
CA TYR A 204 22.18 5.70 -3.91
C TYR A 204 22.84 6.96 -3.32
N PRO A 205 22.19 7.63 -2.35
CA PRO A 205 22.81 8.73 -1.62
C PRO A 205 24.20 8.36 -1.06
N GLU A 206 25.12 9.31 -1.06
CA GLU A 206 26.50 9.07 -0.63
C GLU A 206 26.55 8.53 0.81
N GLY A 207 27.27 7.42 0.99
CA GLY A 207 27.41 6.78 2.30
C GLY A 207 26.18 5.99 2.77
N MET A 208 25.11 5.91 1.97
CA MET A 208 23.97 5.05 2.29
C MET A 208 24.33 3.59 2.08
N THR A 209 24.01 2.75 3.07
CA THR A 209 24.23 1.31 3.03
C THR A 209 22.99 0.55 3.48
N ALA A 210 22.91 -0.73 3.14
CA ALA A 210 21.87 -1.62 3.65
C ALA A 210 22.46 -2.41 4.83
N VAL A 211 21.81 -2.33 5.99
CA VAL A 211 22.23 -3.03 7.21
C VAL A 211 21.14 -3.93 7.75
N CYS A 212 21.54 -4.99 8.43
CA CYS A 212 20.64 -5.83 9.17
C CYS A 212 20.50 -5.33 10.59
N SER A 213 19.37 -4.69 10.88
CA SER A 213 19.05 -4.11 12.19
C SER A 213 17.79 -4.77 12.73
N GLU A 214 17.89 -5.40 13.89
CA GLU A 214 16.77 -6.10 14.55
C GLU A 214 16.16 -7.21 13.67
N GLY A 215 17.02 -7.90 12.90
CA GLY A 215 16.59 -8.96 11.98
C GLY A 215 15.88 -8.45 10.73
N ARG A 216 15.91 -7.14 10.48
CA ARG A 216 15.30 -6.49 9.30
C ARG A 216 16.33 -5.66 8.54
N CYS A 217 16.32 -5.76 7.21
CA CYS A 217 17.09 -4.90 6.33
C CYS A 217 16.55 -3.48 6.42
N LYS A 218 17.42 -2.52 6.73
CA LYS A 218 17.10 -1.10 6.80
C LYS A 218 18.15 -0.30 6.02
N PRO A 219 17.77 0.76 5.30
CA PRO A 219 18.74 1.70 4.79
C PRO A 219 19.34 2.47 5.97
N GLN A 220 20.64 2.71 5.93
CA GLN A 220 21.37 3.47 6.93
C GLN A 220 22.24 4.50 6.23
N ALA A 221 22.04 5.78 6.56
CA ALA A 221 22.97 6.83 6.17
C ALA A 221 24.28 6.71 6.97
N ALA A 222 25.40 7.14 6.37
CA ALA A 222 26.66 7.24 7.09
C ALA A 222 26.48 8.13 8.34
N ALA A 223 27.03 7.70 9.47
CA ALA A 223 27.04 8.53 10.67
C ALA A 223 27.82 9.82 10.38
N THR A 224 27.18 10.98 10.52
CA THR A 224 27.87 12.26 10.48
C THR A 224 28.86 12.31 11.65
N PRO A 225 30.15 12.62 11.42
CA PRO A 225 31.19 12.62 12.45
C PRO A 225 30.95 13.67 13.54
#